data_AF-A0A2Z6N1T2-F1
#
_entry.id   AF-A0A2Z6N1T2-F1
#
_cell.length_a   1.000
_cell.length_b   1.000
_cell.length_c   1.000
_cell.angle_alpha   90.00
_cell.angle_beta   90.00
_cell.angle_gamma   90.00
#
_symmetry.space_group_name_H-M   'P 1'
#
loop_
_entity.id
_entity.type
_entity.pdbx_description
1 polymer ?
#
loop_
_entity_poly.entity_id
_entity_poly.type
_entity_poly.pdbx_seq_one_letter_code
_entity_poly.pdbx_strand_id
1 'polypeptide(L)'
;MAKSASSLLQKLKGFIKAPWEFTGPVSHPEYKSALPGALEYRVYCPATTKEKAIIPTSDPETVYDIKYYTRDQRRNRPPVTRTIYKKADIEKLRNEATYDVSEFPPIYPNIIVEEDYNARGGGYQS
;
A
#
# COMPACT_ATOMS: atom_id res chain seq x y z
N MET A 1 -45.05 25.09 -22.74
CA MET A 1 -45.26 25.31 -21.28
C MET A 1 -44.74 24.12 -20.48
N ALA A 2 -43.42 23.88 -20.45
CA ALA A 2 -42.81 22.74 -19.71
C ALA A 2 -41.67 23.16 -18.75
N LYS A 3 -41.13 24.38 -18.89
CA LYS A 3 -40.01 24.88 -18.06
C LYS A 3 -40.41 25.33 -16.65
N SER A 4 -41.67 25.74 -16.44
CA SER A 4 -42.16 26.20 -15.12
C SER A 4 -42.39 25.05 -14.13
N ALA A 5 -42.84 23.88 -14.61
CA ALA A 5 -43.02 22.70 -13.77
C ALA A 5 -41.68 22.14 -13.25
N SER A 6 -40.61 22.25 -14.04
CA SER A 6 -39.27 21.79 -13.66
C SER A 6 -38.65 22.60 -12.52
N SER A 7 -38.82 23.93 -12.51
CA SER A 7 -38.26 24.79 -11.47
C SER A 7 -39.01 24.68 -10.14
N LEU A 8 -40.32 24.41 -10.18
CA LEU A 8 -41.14 24.18 -8.99
C LEU A 8 -40.76 22.86 -8.29
N LEU A 9 -40.57 21.79 -9.06
CA LEU A 9 -40.12 20.49 -8.54
C LEU A 9 -38.70 20.55 -7.95
N GLN A 10 -37.83 21.39 -8.53
CA GLN A 10 -36.47 21.60 -8.03
C GLN A 10 -36.46 22.40 -6.71
N LYS A 11 -37.37 23.38 -6.54
CA LYS A 11 -37.58 24.07 -5.25
C LYS A 11 -38.17 23.14 -4.19
N LEU A 12 -39.12 22.27 -4.54
CA LEU A 12 -39.67 21.26 -3.63
C LEU A 12 -38.63 20.26 -3.13
N LYS A 13 -37.68 19.84 -3.98
CA LYS A 13 -36.54 19.01 -3.56
C LYS A 13 -35.66 19.67 -2.50
N GLY A 14 -35.59 21.01 -2.46
CA GLY A 14 -34.88 21.76 -1.43
C GLY A 14 -35.57 21.79 -0.06
N PHE A 15 -36.87 21.52 0.01
CA PHE A 15 -37.58 21.43 1.29
C PHE A 15 -37.51 20.04 1.93
N ILE A 16 -37.03 19.03 1.19
CA ILE A 16 -36.96 17.63 1.63
C ILE A 16 -35.54 17.26 2.09
N LYS A 17 -34.52 17.99 1.61
CA LYS A 17 -33.12 17.77 1.97
C LYS A 17 -32.74 18.56 3.21
N ALA A 18 -31.87 18.00 4.04
CA ALA A 18 -31.33 18.72 5.16
C ALA A 18 -30.45 19.90 4.69
N PRO A 19 -30.38 21.03 5.42
CA PRO A 19 -29.65 22.23 4.98
C PRO A 19 -28.17 22.04 4.65
N TRP A 20 -27.53 20.97 5.15
CA TRP A 20 -26.12 20.64 4.90
C TRP A 20 -25.91 19.65 3.74
N GLU A 21 -26.98 19.22 3.05
CA GLU A 21 -26.91 18.27 1.92
C GLU A 21 -26.84 18.96 0.54
N PHE A 22 -26.78 20.30 0.51
CA PHE A 22 -26.77 21.07 -0.73
C PHE A 22 -25.38 21.18 -1.35
N THR A 23 -24.33 21.27 -0.52
CA THR A 23 -22.94 21.42 -0.96
C THR A 23 -21.99 20.69 -0.01
N GLY A 24 -20.79 20.37 -0.48
CA GLY A 24 -19.76 19.69 0.31
C GLY A 24 -19.86 18.17 0.29
N PRO A 25 -19.08 17.46 1.12
CA PRO A 25 -18.95 16.00 1.07
C PRO A 25 -20.28 15.25 1.18
N VAL A 26 -21.19 15.72 2.04
CA VAL A 26 -22.49 15.09 2.31
C VAL A 26 -23.44 15.15 1.10
N SER A 27 -23.16 16.02 0.12
CA SER A 27 -23.93 16.12 -1.12
C SER A 27 -23.42 15.18 -2.23
N HIS A 28 -22.26 14.53 -2.05
CA HIS A 28 -21.64 13.66 -3.05
C HIS A 28 -22.29 12.26 -3.04
N PRO A 29 -22.58 11.65 -4.21
CA PRO A 29 -23.22 10.33 -4.27
C PRO A 29 -22.37 9.20 -3.65
N GLU A 30 -21.06 9.39 -3.54
CA GLU A 30 -20.13 8.40 -2.97
C GLU A 30 -19.93 8.57 -1.45
N TYR A 31 -20.53 9.60 -0.85
CA TYR A 31 -20.44 9.83 0.58
C TYR A 31 -21.21 8.76 1.37
N LYS A 32 -20.55 8.14 2.35
CA LYS A 32 -21.14 7.17 3.27
C LYS A 32 -20.95 7.63 4.71
N SER A 33 -22.02 7.53 5.51
CA SER A 33 -21.96 7.83 6.95
C SER A 33 -21.01 6.88 7.68
N ALA A 34 -20.26 7.41 8.65
CA ALA A 34 -19.26 6.66 9.43
C ALA A 34 -19.86 5.78 10.54
N LEU A 35 -21.17 5.88 10.81
CA LEU A 35 -21.84 5.13 11.87
C LEU A 35 -22.52 3.89 11.25
N PRO A 36 -21.86 2.72 11.21
CA PRO A 36 -22.52 1.51 10.78
C PRO A 36 -23.63 1.13 11.78
N GLY A 37 -24.66 0.45 11.29
CA GLY A 37 -25.67 -0.12 12.17
C GLY A 37 -25.06 -1.15 13.12
N ALA A 38 -25.58 -1.25 14.34
CA ALA A 38 -25.12 -2.26 15.32
C ALA A 38 -25.31 -3.71 14.82
N LEU A 39 -26.25 -3.92 13.89
CA LEU A 39 -26.49 -5.21 13.23
C LEU A 39 -25.57 -5.47 12.03
N GLU A 40 -24.85 -4.45 11.55
CA GLU A 40 -24.02 -4.53 10.34
C GLU A 40 -22.54 -4.69 10.70
N TYR A 41 -22.08 -4.01 11.75
CA TYR A 41 -20.71 -4.07 12.21
C TYR A 41 -20.57 -5.02 13.39
N ARG A 42 -19.64 -5.97 13.30
CA ARG A 42 -19.30 -6.91 14.39
C ARG A 42 -20.52 -7.70 14.88
N VAL A 43 -21.24 -8.31 13.93
CA VAL A 43 -22.37 -9.21 14.17
C VAL A 43 -22.03 -10.33 15.17
N TYR A 44 -20.76 -10.76 15.17
CA TYR A 44 -20.22 -11.73 16.13
C TYR A 44 -19.22 -11.05 17.05
N CYS A 45 -19.28 -11.39 18.34
CA CYS A 45 -18.25 -11.03 19.29
C CYS A 45 -16.91 -11.69 18.87
N PRO A 46 -15.75 -11.02 19.00
CA PRO A 46 -14.45 -11.59 18.61
C PRO A 46 -14.09 -12.87 19.37
N ALA A 47 -14.62 -13.03 20.59
CA ALA A 47 -14.44 -14.24 21.39
C ALA A 47 -15.44 -15.37 21.05
N THR A 48 -16.42 -15.10 20.17
CA THR A 48 -17.50 -16.03 19.82
C THR A 48 -17.62 -16.11 18.30
N THR A 49 -16.58 -16.64 17.66
CA THR A 49 -16.56 -16.87 16.22
C THR A 49 -17.34 -18.13 15.87
N LYS A 50 -18.00 -18.13 14.71
CA LYS A 50 -18.68 -19.33 14.18
C LYS A 50 -17.71 -20.39 13.68
N GLU A 51 -16.53 -19.96 13.26
CA GLU A 51 -15.51 -20.80 12.65
C GLU A 51 -14.36 -21.03 13.62
N LYS A 52 -13.78 -22.23 13.52
CA LYS A 52 -12.55 -22.60 14.20
C LYS A 52 -11.37 -22.25 13.29
N ALA A 53 -10.65 -21.18 13.60
CA ALA A 53 -9.45 -20.80 12.86
C ALA A 53 -8.34 -21.86 13.05
N ILE A 54 -7.73 -22.30 11.94
CA ILE A 54 -6.53 -23.13 11.92
C ILE A 54 -5.41 -22.25 11.36
N ILE A 55 -4.51 -21.79 12.23
CA ILE A 55 -3.42 -20.90 11.85
C ILE A 55 -2.20 -21.78 11.49
N PRO A 56 -1.73 -21.79 10.24
CA PRO A 56 -0.54 -22.55 9.85
C PRO A 56 0.69 -21.98 10.54
N THR A 57 1.52 -22.85 11.12
CA THR A 57 2.76 -22.44 11.82
C THR A 57 4.02 -22.80 11.03
N SER A 58 3.92 -23.73 10.08
CA SER A 58 5.04 -24.23 9.29
C SER A 58 4.56 -24.66 7.92
N ASP A 59 5.43 -24.54 6.93
CA ASP A 59 5.14 -25.02 5.58
C ASP A 59 5.11 -26.55 5.57
N PRO A 60 4.19 -27.20 4.81
CA PRO A 60 4.01 -28.65 4.80
C PRO A 60 5.31 -29.45 4.52
N GLU A 61 6.18 -28.89 3.68
CA GLU A 61 7.47 -29.50 3.31
C GLU A 61 8.41 -29.66 4.53
N THR A 62 8.30 -28.77 5.52
CA THR A 62 9.19 -28.72 6.69
C THR A 62 8.62 -29.40 7.93
N VAL A 63 7.39 -29.93 7.84
CA VAL A 63 6.74 -30.64 8.95
C VAL A 63 7.39 -32.00 9.18
N TYR A 64 7.67 -32.74 8.10
CA TYR A 64 8.28 -34.07 8.17
C TYR A 64 9.78 -34.05 7.83
N ASP A 65 10.24 -33.21 6.89
CA ASP A 65 11.67 -33.00 6.67
C ASP A 65 12.20 -31.89 7.60
N ILE A 66 12.55 -32.29 8.82
CA ILE A 66 12.93 -31.38 9.91
C ILE A 66 14.42 -30.98 9.92
N LYS A 67 15.17 -31.23 8.84
CA LYS A 67 16.60 -30.90 8.77
C LYS A 67 16.79 -29.40 8.99
N TYR A 68 17.40 -29.05 10.12
CA TYR A 68 17.54 -27.64 10.49
C TYR A 68 18.70 -26.94 9.78
N TYR A 69 19.81 -27.62 9.51
CA TYR A 69 21.02 -26.99 8.96
C TYR A 69 20.82 -26.43 7.54
N THR A 70 19.91 -27.01 6.75
CA THR A 70 19.53 -26.48 5.43
C THR A 70 18.64 -25.24 5.53
N ARG A 71 17.87 -25.12 6.62
CA ARG A 71 16.92 -24.02 6.87
C ARG A 71 17.53 -22.87 7.69
N ASP A 72 18.64 -23.09 8.39
CA ASP A 72 19.27 -22.09 9.26
C ASP A 72 19.91 -20.94 8.47
N GLN A 73 19.09 -19.96 8.07
CA GLN A 73 19.55 -18.74 7.40
C GLN A 73 20.39 -17.84 8.30
N ARG A 74 20.31 -17.97 9.63
CA ARG A 74 21.04 -17.11 10.56
C ARG A 74 22.54 -17.44 10.54
N ARG A 75 22.88 -18.74 10.49
CA ARG A 75 24.27 -19.21 10.49
C ARG A 75 24.80 -19.49 9.10
N ASN A 76 23.94 -19.77 8.12
CA ASN A 76 24.31 -20.00 6.72
C ASN A 76 24.63 -18.68 6.00
N ARG A 77 25.58 -17.92 6.54
CA ARG A 77 26.12 -16.71 5.93
C ARG A 77 27.57 -16.94 5.53
N PRO A 78 28.04 -16.34 4.44
CA PRO A 78 29.45 -16.41 4.10
C PRO A 78 30.30 -15.86 5.25
N PRO A 79 31.47 -16.47 5.54
CA PRO A 79 32.36 -15.97 6.57
C PRO A 79 32.89 -14.58 6.20
N VAL A 80 33.19 -13.77 7.22
CA VAL A 80 33.74 -12.42 6.99
C VAL A 80 35.19 -12.54 6.52
N THR A 81 35.43 -12.21 5.25
CA THR A 81 36.77 -12.11 4.66
C THR A 81 37.35 -10.72 4.89
N ARG A 82 38.53 -10.62 5.51
CA ARG A 82 39.25 -9.36 5.71
C ARG A 82 40.55 -9.36 4.92
N THR A 83 40.70 -8.40 4.02
CA THR A 83 41.91 -8.17 3.22
C THR A 83 42.55 -6.85 3.65
N ILE A 84 43.85 -6.84 3.88
CA ILE A 84 44.59 -5.63 4.26
C ILE A 84 45.24 -5.08 2.99
N TYR A 85 44.85 -3.87 2.60
CA TYR A 85 45.46 -3.15 1.48
C TYR A 85 46.63 -2.31 1.97
N LYS A 86 47.79 -2.42 1.31
CA LYS A 86 48.93 -1.53 1.51
C LYS A 86 48.91 -0.41 0.47
N LYS A 87 49.76 0.59 0.67
CA LYS A 87 49.92 1.72 -0.26
C LYS A 87 50.17 1.26 -1.70
N ALA A 88 51.03 0.26 -1.91
CA ALA A 88 51.33 -0.27 -3.24
C ALA A 88 50.10 -0.87 -3.95
N ASP A 89 49.23 -1.57 -3.20
CA ASP A 89 48.01 -2.16 -3.75
C ASP A 89 47.01 -1.07 -4.18
N ILE A 90 46.91 0.00 -3.39
CA ILE A 90 46.04 1.15 -3.68
C ILE A 90 46.56 1.92 -4.90
N GLU A 91 47.87 2.14 -5.01
CA GLU A 91 48.48 2.81 -6.17
C GLU A 91 48.25 2.02 -7.46
N LYS A 92 48.36 0.68 -7.38
CA LYS A 92 48.01 -0.21 -8.50
C LYS A 92 46.54 -0.07 -8.90
N LEU A 93 45.61 -0.20 -7.95
CA LEU A 93 44.17 -0.04 -8.21
C LEU A 93 43.82 1.32 -8.81
N ARG A 94 44.48 2.39 -8.35
CA ARG A 94 44.29 3.74 -8.88
C ARG A 94 44.74 3.86 -10.33
N ASN A 95 45.86 3.22 -10.68
CA ASN A 95 46.40 3.26 -12.04
C ASN A 95 45.57 2.37 -13.00
N GLU A 96 44.94 1.32 -12.49
CA GLU A 96 44.05 0.43 -13.24
C GLU A 96 42.62 0.99 -13.38
N ALA A 97 42.19 1.88 -12.49
CA ALA A 97 40.85 2.45 -12.50
C ALA A 97 40.63 3.40 -13.68
N THR A 98 39.65 3.08 -14.53
CA THR A 98 39.14 3.93 -15.62
C THR A 98 37.64 4.03 -15.47
N TYR A 99 37.08 5.25 -15.49
CA TYR A 99 35.66 5.46 -15.23
C TYR A 99 34.87 5.72 -16.50
N ASP A 100 33.80 4.96 -16.70
CA ASP A 100 32.74 5.24 -17.67
C ASP A 100 31.51 5.85 -16.99
N VAL A 101 30.65 6.50 -17.77
CA VAL A 101 29.40 7.12 -17.28
C VAL A 101 28.49 6.09 -16.60
N SER A 102 28.54 4.83 -17.03
CA SER A 102 27.74 3.72 -16.47
C SER A 102 28.18 3.25 -15.08
N GLU A 103 29.41 3.57 -14.66
CA GLU A 103 29.97 3.13 -13.37
C GLU A 103 29.60 4.07 -12.22
N PHE A 104 29.07 5.26 -12.52
CA PHE A 104 28.60 6.16 -11.49
C PHE A 104 27.32 5.61 -10.83
N PRO A 105 27.19 5.73 -9.50
CA PRO A 105 25.96 5.32 -8.81
C PRO A 105 24.74 5.98 -9.47
N PRO A 106 23.69 5.20 -9.78
CA PRO A 106 22.51 5.74 -10.41
C PRO A 106 21.87 6.78 -9.50
N ILE A 107 21.47 7.90 -10.09
CA ILE A 107 20.64 8.88 -9.39
C ILE A 107 19.28 8.23 -9.14
N TYR A 108 18.65 8.56 -8.01
CA TYR A 108 17.22 8.32 -7.80
C TYR A 108 16.47 9.57 -8.25
N PRO A 109 16.09 9.72 -9.55
CA PRO A 109 15.38 10.90 -9.99
C PRO A 109 13.98 10.88 -9.38
N ASN A 110 13.72 11.81 -8.46
CA ASN A 110 12.35 12.13 -8.09
C ASN A 110 11.67 12.73 -9.32
N ILE A 111 10.65 12.03 -9.83
CA ILE A 111 9.90 12.44 -11.01
C ILE A 111 9.17 13.75 -10.70
N ILE A 112 9.09 14.66 -11.68
CA ILE A 112 8.13 15.76 -11.64
C ILE A 112 6.75 15.13 -11.73
N VAL A 113 6.08 14.97 -10.60
CA VAL A 113 4.73 14.40 -10.54
C VAL A 113 3.74 15.47 -10.95
N GLU A 114 2.98 15.20 -12.01
CA GLU A 114 1.75 15.93 -12.28
C GLU A 114 0.65 15.31 -11.42
N GLU A 115 0.16 16.07 -10.44
CA GLU A 115 -0.92 15.62 -9.57
C GLU A 115 -2.24 15.65 -10.34
N ASP A 116 -2.78 14.47 -10.63
CA ASP A 116 -4.15 14.32 -11.13
C ASP A 116 -4.99 13.59 -10.06
N TYR A 117 -6.14 14.20 -9.73
CA TYR A 117 -7.00 13.84 -8.63
C TYR A 117 -7.54 12.40 -8.75
N ASN A 118 -7.89 11.94 -9.95
CA ASN A 118 -8.56 10.64 -10.17
C ASN A 118 -7.90 9.78 -11.27
N ALA A 119 -6.69 10.09 -11.73
CA ALA A 119 -6.05 9.43 -12.88
C ALA A 119 -5.87 7.91 -12.72
N ARG A 120 -5.56 7.43 -11.52
CA ARG A 120 -5.29 6.01 -11.27
C ARG A 120 -6.55 5.34 -10.74
N GLY A 121 -7.05 4.35 -11.49
CA GLY A 121 -8.25 3.58 -11.11
C GLY A 121 -9.55 4.41 -11.04
N GLY A 122 -9.56 5.64 -11.59
CA GLY A 122 -10.71 6.54 -11.48
C GLY A 122 -10.90 7.12 -10.07
N GLY A 123 -9.86 7.16 -9.24
CA GLY A 123 -9.95 7.60 -7.83
C GLY A 123 -10.31 6.47 -6.86
N TYR A 124 -10.52 5.25 -7.35
CA TYR A 124 -10.79 4.07 -6.55
C TYR A 124 -9.71 3.01 -6.79
N GLN A 125 -8.98 2.66 -5.73
CA GLN A 125 -7.94 1.62 -5.77
C GLN A 125 -8.25 0.54 -4.73
N SER A 126 -7.98 -0.71 -5.11
CA SER A 126 -8.00 -1.89 -4.23
C SER A 126 -6.74 -1.99 -3.38
#